data_AF-A0AA46JX94-F1
#
_entry.id   AF-A0AA46JX94-F1
#
_cell.length_a   1.000
_cell.length_b   1.000
_cell.length_c   1.000
_cell.angle_alpha   90.00
_cell.angle_beta   90.00
_cell.angle_gamma   90.00
#
_symmetry.space_group_name_H-M   'P 1'
#
loop_
_entity.id
_entity.type
_entity.pdbx_description
1 polymer ?
#
loop_
_entity_poly.entity_id
_entity_poly.type
_entity_poly.pdbx_seq_one_letter_code
_entity_poly.pdbx_strand_id
1 'polypeptide(L)'
;RAQQKAADRLKRPKPRKAAEGTRLWDEIAAGLRRHWSPEQIANRLRLDFPDNGDMHASVETIYQAIYLQARGELKQELKRAMR
;
A
#
# COMPACT_ATOMS: atom_id res chain seq x y z
N ARG A 1 -20.04 17.36 -6.70
CA ARG A 1 -19.29 16.37 -7.54
C ARG A 1 -17.82 16.40 -7.12
N ALA A 2 -17.41 15.52 -6.20
CA ALA A 2 -16.14 15.64 -5.46
C ALA A 2 -15.11 14.53 -5.78
N GLN A 3 -15.22 13.85 -6.92
CA GLN A 3 -14.39 12.68 -7.25
C GLN A 3 -13.42 12.87 -8.44
N GLN A 4 -13.35 14.05 -9.06
CA GLN A 4 -12.53 14.26 -10.27
C GLN A 4 -11.10 14.80 -10.04
N LYS A 5 -10.71 15.18 -8.82
CA LYS A 5 -9.37 15.76 -8.57
C LYS A 5 -8.27 14.74 -8.23
N ALA A 6 -8.60 13.45 -8.13
CA ALA A 6 -7.62 12.41 -7.79
C ALA A 6 -6.79 11.94 -9.00
N ALA A 7 -7.31 12.09 -10.22
CA ALA A 7 -6.70 11.52 -11.43
C ALA A 7 -5.43 12.27 -11.89
N ASP A 8 -5.34 13.58 -11.65
CA ASP A 8 -4.23 14.40 -12.16
C ASP A 8 -2.92 14.21 -11.37
N ARG A 9 -3.00 13.76 -10.10
CA ARG A 9 -1.82 13.46 -9.27
C ARG A 9 -1.11 12.14 -9.64
N LEU A 10 -1.62 11.36 -10.59
CA LEU A 10 -0.97 10.11 -11.03
C LEU A 10 0.32 10.31 -11.82
N LYS A 11 0.62 11.51 -12.35
CA LYS A 11 1.76 11.74 -13.25
C LYS A 11 3.11 11.98 -12.56
N ARG A 12 3.14 12.21 -11.25
CA ARG A 12 4.39 12.26 -10.49
C ARG A 12 4.27 11.28 -9.32
N PRO A 13 5.01 10.16 -9.29
CA PRO A 13 5.01 9.29 -8.13
C PRO A 13 5.62 10.06 -6.96
N LYS A 14 4.78 10.81 -6.24
CA LYS A 14 5.10 11.27 -4.89
C LYS A 14 5.46 9.99 -4.12
N PRO A 15 6.56 9.96 -3.33
CA PRO A 15 6.90 8.78 -2.54
C PRO A 15 5.65 8.36 -1.77
N ARG A 16 5.10 7.21 -2.16
CA ARG A 16 3.83 6.74 -1.62
C ARG A 16 4.13 6.20 -0.24
N LYS A 17 3.36 6.66 0.75
CA LYS A 17 3.49 6.34 2.17
C LYS A 17 3.71 4.83 2.43
N ALA A 18 2.95 3.98 1.73
CA ALA A 18 3.02 2.52 1.78
C ALA A 18 3.69 1.91 0.54
N ALA A 19 4.87 2.39 0.14
CA ALA A 19 5.66 1.78 -0.91
C ALA A 19 6.49 0.60 -0.38
N GLU A 20 6.86 -0.33 -1.27
CA GLU A 20 7.77 -1.42 -0.89
C GLU A 20 9.09 -0.88 -0.31
N GLY A 21 9.56 -1.51 0.76
CA GLY A 21 10.72 -1.07 1.52
C GLY A 21 10.44 -0.03 2.61
N THR A 22 9.22 0.50 2.71
CA THR A 22 8.83 1.32 3.87
C THR A 22 8.37 0.45 5.04
N ARG A 23 8.54 0.96 6.26
CA ARG A 23 8.04 0.30 7.48
C ARG A 23 6.54 0.05 7.43
N LEU A 24 5.78 0.98 6.85
CA LEU A 24 4.34 0.83 6.68
C LEU A 24 3.98 -0.34 5.75
N TRP A 25 4.76 -0.57 4.69
CA TRP A 25 4.54 -1.73 3.82
C TRP A 25 4.85 -3.04 4.53
N ASP A 26 5.89 -3.10 5.36
CA ASP A 26 6.23 -4.30 6.12
C ASP A 26 5.08 -4.71 7.07
N GLU A 27 4.47 -3.75 7.77
CA GLU A 27 3.31 -4.01 8.63
C GLU A 27 2.07 -4.47 7.83
N ILE A 28 1.83 -3.86 6.66
CA ILE A 28 0.76 -4.29 5.75
C ILE A 28 1.01 -5.72 5.29
N ALA A 29 2.23 -6.04 4.84
CA ALA A 29 2.62 -7.37 4.38
C ALA A 29 2.53 -8.41 5.51
N ALA A 30 2.93 -8.06 6.74
CA ALA A 30 2.76 -8.88 7.92
C ALA A 30 1.29 -9.18 8.22
N GLY A 31 0.41 -8.17 8.09
CA GLY A 31 -1.04 -8.33 8.22
C GLY A 31 -1.62 -9.28 7.15
N LEU A 32 -1.20 -9.14 5.90
CA LEU A 32 -1.63 -10.02 4.81
C LEU A 32 -1.17 -11.47 5.00
N ARG A 33 0.06 -11.69 5.48
CA ARG A 33 0.57 -13.03 5.84
C ARG A 33 -0.25 -13.68 6.97
N ARG A 34 -0.92 -12.88 7.80
CA ARG A 34 -1.83 -13.33 8.86
C ARG A 34 -3.30 -13.44 8.38
N HIS A 35 -3.53 -13.33 7.08
CA HIS A 35 -4.87 -13.36 6.46
C HIS A 35 -5.81 -12.26 6.95
N TRP A 36 -5.27 -11.10 7.35
CA TRP A 36 -6.11 -9.96 7.72
C TRP A 36 -6.67 -9.23 6.49
N SER A 37 -7.92 -8.81 6.59
CA SER A 37 -8.54 -7.92 5.62
C SER A 37 -7.91 -6.52 5.67
N PRO A 38 -7.92 -5.74 4.57
CA PRO A 38 -7.37 -4.37 4.55
C PRO A 38 -7.94 -3.45 5.64
N GLU A 39 -9.21 -3.63 6.00
CA GLU A 39 -9.86 -2.93 7.11
C GLU A 39 -9.26 -3.30 8.48
N GLN A 40 -8.99 -4.58 8.71
CA GLN A 40 -8.35 -5.06 9.94
C GLN A 40 -6.92 -4.54 10.05
N ILE A 41 -6.18 -4.51 8.93
CA ILE A 41 -4.83 -3.95 8.87
C ILE A 41 -4.87 -2.44 9.19
N ALA A 42 -5.78 -1.67 8.59
CA ALA A 42 -5.94 -0.24 8.87
C ALA A 42 -6.24 0.03 10.34
N ASN A 43 -7.17 -0.74 10.93
CA ASN A 43 -7.51 -0.61 12.33
C ASN A 43 -6.32 -0.97 13.22
N ARG A 44 -5.62 -2.06 12.89
CA ARG A 44 -4.47 -2.51 13.66
C ARG A 44 -3.33 -1.50 13.64
N LEU A 45 -3.02 -0.91 12.49
CA LEU A 45 -2.02 0.16 12.36
C LEU A 45 -2.33 1.37 13.27
N ARG A 46 -3.59 1.75 13.42
CA ARG A 46 -4.00 2.83 14.33
C ARG A 46 -3.84 2.45 15.79
N LEU A 47 -4.05 1.18 16.13
CA LEU A 47 -3.95 0.66 17.50
C LEU A 47 -2.50 0.45 17.94
N ASP A 48 -1.64 -0.10 17.08
CA ASP A 48 -0.22 -0.34 17.42
C ASP A 48 0.63 0.93 17.32
N PHE A 49 0.22 1.92 16.51
CA PHE A 49 0.97 3.15 16.29
C PHE A 49 0.14 4.42 16.55
N PRO A 50 -0.49 4.59 17.72
CA PRO A 50 -1.43 5.70 17.95
C PRO A 50 -0.81 7.09 17.80
N ASP A 51 0.48 7.23 18.15
CA ASP A 51 1.22 8.50 18.10
C ASP A 51 1.86 8.77 16.73
N ASN A 52 2.05 7.72 15.90
CA ASN A 52 2.71 7.86 14.61
C ASN A 52 1.71 7.91 13.46
N GLY A 53 1.28 9.14 13.13
CA GLY A 53 0.37 9.39 12.00
C GLY A 53 0.92 8.92 10.65
N ASP A 54 2.23 8.73 10.48
CA ASP A 54 2.81 8.15 9.26
C ASP A 54 2.60 6.63 9.15
N MET A 55 2.27 5.96 10.25
CA MET A 55 1.87 4.55 10.22
C MET A 55 0.38 4.38 9.95
N HIS A 56 -0.41 5.46 10.02
CA HIS A 56 -1.86 5.38 9.78
C HIS A 56 -2.16 5.36 8.29
N ALA A 57 -2.55 4.20 7.78
CA ALA A 57 -3.05 4.05 6.41
C ALA A 57 -4.56 3.86 6.40
N SER A 58 -5.26 4.57 5.51
CA SER A 58 -6.66 4.27 5.21
C SER A 58 -6.76 2.95 4.45
N VAL A 59 -7.92 2.30 4.52
CA VAL A 59 -8.24 1.07 3.79
C VAL A 59 -7.93 1.20 2.30
N GLU A 60 -8.31 2.33 1.68
CA GLU A 60 -8.00 2.63 0.27
C GLU A 60 -6.50 2.73 -0.02
N THR A 61 -5.70 3.23 0.94
CA THR A 61 -4.23 3.30 0.79
C THR A 61 -3.62 1.90 0.80
N ILE A 62 -4.13 1.03 1.67
CA ILE A 62 -3.71 -0.37 1.76
C ILE A 62 -4.08 -1.11 0.47
N TYR A 63 -5.31 -0.96 -0.03
CA TYR A 63 -5.71 -1.53 -1.32
C TYR A 63 -4.83 -1.07 -2.48
N GLN A 64 -4.55 0.23 -2.58
CA GLN A 64 -3.69 0.74 -3.65
C GLN A 64 -2.26 0.22 -3.52
N ALA A 65 -1.72 0.13 -2.31
CA ALA A 65 -0.39 -0.43 -2.08
C ALA A 65 -0.31 -1.91 -2.52
N ILE A 66 -1.29 -2.73 -2.12
CA ILE A 66 -1.39 -4.14 -2.52
C ILE A 66 -1.47 -4.29 -4.04
N TYR A 67 -2.37 -3.54 -4.68
CA TYR A 67 -2.60 -3.65 -6.11
C TYR A 67 -1.40 -3.19 -6.94
N LEU A 68 -0.72 -2.12 -6.50
CA LEU A 68 0.47 -1.61 -7.18
C LEU A 68 1.65 -2.58 -7.04
N GLN A 69 1.86 -3.17 -5.86
CA GLN A 69 2.95 -4.12 -5.66
C GLN A 69 2.73 -5.42 -6.44
N ALA A 70 1.51 -5.96 -6.44
CA ALA A 70 1.17 -7.15 -7.23
C ALA A 70 1.46 -6.94 -8.73
N ARG A 71 1.24 -5.72 -9.26
CA ARG A 71 1.61 -5.37 -10.64
C ARG A 71 3.12 -5.18 -10.85
N GLY A 72 3.84 -4.76 -9.82
CA GLY A 72 5.31 -4.66 -9.82
C GLY A 72 5.96 -6.03 -9.92
N GLU A 73 5.57 -6.95 -9.03
CA GLU A 73 6.06 -8.33 -9.01
C GLU A 73 5.76 -9.05 -10.33
N LEU A 74 4.52 -8.95 -10.85
CA LEU A 74 4.16 -9.55 -12.13
C LEU A 74 5.04 -9.05 -13.30
N LYS A 75 5.38 -7.75 -13.31
CA LYS A 75 6.29 -7.19 -14.34
C LYS A 75 7.72 -7.68 -14.17
N GLN A 76 8.18 -7.85 -12.94
CA GLN A 76 9.53 -8.34 -12.64
C GLN A 76 9.66 -9.82 -13.03
N GLU A 77 8.65 -10.64 -12.77
CA GLU A 77 8.59 -12.03 -13.20
C GLU A 77 8.59 -12.16 -14.72
N LEU A 78 7.76 -11.38 -15.42
CA LEU A 78 7.76 -11.36 -16.89
C LEU A 78 9.12 -10.95 -17.46
N LYS A 79 9.78 -9.96 -16.87
CA LYS A 79 11.12 -9.53 -17.30
C LYS A 79 12.18 -10.63 -17.10
N ARG A 80 12.07 -11.43 -16.04
CA ARG A 80 12.95 -12.59 -15.80
C ARG A 80 12.69 -13.73 -16.79
N ALA A 81 11.42 -13.96 -17.16
CA ALA A 81 11.05 -15.01 -18.10
C ALA A 81 11.39 -14.70 -19.58
N MET A 82 11.67 -13.44 -19.91
CA MET A 82 12.04 -12.98 -21.27
C MET A 82 13.55 -12.78 -21.46
N ARG A 83 14.39 -13.27 -20.56
CA ARG A 83 15.86 -13.16 -20.62
C ARG A 83 16.50 -14.54 -20.60
#